data_AF-A0A0A8B2I9-F1
#
_entry.id   AF-A0A0A8B2I9-F1
#
_cell.length_a   1.000
_cell.length_b   1.000
_cell.length_c   1.000
_cell.angle_alpha   90.00
_cell.angle_beta   90.00
_cell.angle_gamma   90.00
#
_symmetry.space_group_name_H-M   'P 1'
#
loop_
_entity.id
_entity.type
_entity.pdbx_description
1 polymer ?
#
loop_
_entity_poly.entity_id
_entity_poly.type
_entity_poly.pdbx_seq_one_letter_code
_entity_poly.pdbx_strand_id
1 'polypeptide(L)'
;MLANNNDSSMSRRDLVAAIGVGVAGLAVSLVAPTVAFAEDEINAEMTVDELWADAEAKALENGDPIFYRIKPHENPIPLGVKRTGTVSGGTTVGTIPDQITAVAVYDVNDSNRIWHFYDGWVHGTQSTVTNSYYDYTIADGGRSLVMNYTATLRNIFGFSQTFRIYASFGPSGGSFIRINYA
;
A
#
# COMPACT_ATOMS: atom_id res chain seq x y z
N MET A 1 -10.25 46.39 32.10
CA MET A 1 -9.51 45.26 32.71
C MET A 1 -10.54 44.18 32.96
N LEU A 2 -10.54 42.98 32.38
CA LEU A 2 -9.55 42.18 31.65
C LEU A 2 -10.30 41.33 30.60
N ALA A 3 -9.63 41.04 29.50
CA ALA A 3 -10.03 40.09 28.47
C ALA A 3 -9.76 38.64 28.90
N ASN A 4 -10.47 37.70 28.25
CA ASN A 4 -10.09 36.32 27.88
C ASN A 4 -11.31 35.40 27.99
N ASN A 5 -11.53 34.40 27.15
CA ASN A 5 -11.08 34.08 25.79
C ASN A 5 -12.04 32.97 25.33
N ASN A 6 -12.23 32.87 24.01
CA ASN A 6 -12.97 31.82 23.35
C ASN A 6 -12.56 30.42 23.83
N ASP A 7 -13.55 29.52 23.92
CA ASP A 7 -13.43 28.19 23.33
C ASP A 7 -14.82 27.70 22.92
N SER A 8 -15.18 28.03 21.68
CA SER A 8 -16.26 27.41 20.92
C SER A 8 -15.81 26.00 20.54
N SER A 9 -16.09 25.02 21.39
CA SER A 9 -15.94 23.61 21.05
C SER A 9 -17.02 23.22 20.03
N MET A 10 -16.74 23.41 18.74
CA MET A 10 -17.59 22.90 17.68
C MET A 10 -17.50 21.38 17.62
N SER A 11 -18.68 20.75 17.60
CA SER A 11 -18.92 19.31 17.58
C SER A 11 -18.39 18.66 16.30
N ARG A 12 -17.76 17.49 16.42
CA ARG A 12 -17.21 16.62 15.34
C ARG A 12 -18.27 16.03 14.38
N ARG A 13 -19.38 16.75 14.15
CA ARG A 13 -20.52 16.30 13.33
C ARG A 13 -20.83 17.21 12.13
N ASP A 14 -20.06 18.28 11.92
CA ASP A 14 -20.25 19.23 10.80
C ASP A 14 -19.15 19.17 9.72
N LEU A 15 -18.35 18.10 9.61
CA LEU A 15 -17.49 17.90 8.43
C LEU A 15 -18.30 17.28 7.27
N VAL A 16 -19.16 18.14 6.74
CA VAL A 16 -19.77 18.22 5.39
C VAL A 16 -18.82 17.65 4.32
N ALA A 17 -19.19 16.61 3.56
CA ALA A 17 -20.00 16.63 2.33
C ALA A 17 -19.48 17.56 1.22
N ALA A 18 -19.41 17.02 -0.01
CA ALA A 18 -19.16 17.67 -1.31
C ALA A 18 -17.70 17.89 -1.75
N ILE A 19 -17.24 17.03 -2.68
CA ILE A 19 -16.80 17.51 -4.00
C ILE A 19 -17.37 16.55 -5.06
N GLY A 20 -18.31 17.06 -5.85
CA GLY A 20 -18.73 16.49 -7.13
C GLY A 20 -18.01 17.18 -8.30
N VAL A 21 -18.33 16.71 -9.52
CA VAL A 21 -17.76 17.03 -10.85
C VAL A 21 -16.52 16.16 -11.16
N GLY A 22 -16.49 15.23 -12.11
CA GLY A 22 -17.39 14.86 -13.18
C GLY A 22 -16.56 14.49 -14.41
N VAL A 23 -16.27 13.21 -14.66
CA VAL A 23 -16.02 12.64 -16.00
C VAL A 23 -16.52 11.19 -16.00
N ALA A 24 -17.30 10.86 -17.01
CA ALA A 24 -17.90 9.55 -17.23
C ALA A 24 -16.86 8.45 -17.49
N GLY A 25 -17.09 7.26 -16.93
CA GLY A 25 -16.51 6.00 -17.41
C GLY A 25 -15.90 5.11 -16.34
N LEU A 26 -16.55 3.96 -16.11
CA LEU A 26 -16.11 2.79 -15.30
C LEU A 26 -16.18 2.95 -13.77
N ALA A 27 -17.35 2.62 -13.23
CA ALA A 27 -17.53 2.37 -11.81
C ALA A 27 -16.87 1.03 -11.42
N VAL A 28 -15.63 1.09 -10.93
CA VAL A 28 -15.08 0.05 -10.05
C VAL A 28 -15.39 0.50 -8.63
N SER A 29 -16.26 -0.25 -7.95
CA SER A 29 -16.58 -0.02 -6.54
C SER A 29 -15.32 -0.20 -5.70
N LEU A 30 -14.67 0.90 -5.32
CA LEU A 30 -13.55 0.91 -4.38
C LEU A 30 -14.10 0.72 -2.97
N VAL A 31 -14.21 -0.53 -2.53
CA VAL A 31 -14.32 -0.83 -1.11
C VAL A 31 -12.96 -0.45 -0.50
N ALA A 32 -12.88 0.71 0.15
CA ALA A 32 -11.69 1.13 0.86
C ALA A 32 -11.47 0.18 2.06
N PRO A 33 -10.36 -0.59 2.11
CA PRO A 33 -10.03 -1.39 3.28
C PRO A 33 -9.62 -0.49 4.45
N THR A 34 -9.95 -0.95 5.65
CA THR A 34 -9.75 -0.27 6.93
C THR A 34 -8.28 0.03 7.16
N VAL A 35 -7.96 1.32 7.23
CA VAL A 35 -6.61 1.86 7.33
C VAL A 35 -6.05 1.58 8.71
N ALA A 36 -5.01 0.76 8.79
CA ALA A 36 -4.16 0.64 9.98
C ALA A 36 -2.79 1.23 9.65
N PHE A 37 -2.77 2.54 9.41
CA PHE A 37 -1.63 3.39 9.69
C PHE A 37 -1.90 4.07 11.02
N ALA A 38 -0.84 4.36 11.79
CA ALA A 38 -0.98 5.39 12.80
C ALA A 38 -1.58 6.64 12.12
N GLU A 39 -2.50 7.31 12.81
CA GLU A 39 -3.52 8.27 12.33
C GLU A 39 -3.06 9.47 11.46
N ASP A 40 -1.85 9.49 10.90
CA ASP A 40 -1.45 10.41 9.83
C ASP A 40 -1.86 9.85 8.46
N GLU A 41 -3.12 10.18 8.13
CA GLU A 41 -3.71 10.38 6.82
C GLU A 41 -2.80 10.06 5.61
N ILE A 42 -2.88 8.83 5.09
CA ILE A 42 -2.52 8.61 3.67
C ILE A 42 -3.43 9.53 2.86
N ASN A 43 -2.84 10.55 2.24
CA ASN A 43 -3.57 11.39 1.32
C ASN A 43 -3.93 10.55 0.08
N ALA A 44 -5.23 10.24 -0.07
CA ALA A 44 -5.75 9.40 -1.14
C ALA A 44 -5.50 9.98 -2.55
N GLU A 45 -5.10 11.24 -2.65
CA GLU A 45 -4.75 11.92 -3.89
C GLU A 45 -3.30 11.66 -4.33
N MET A 46 -2.43 11.20 -3.44
CA MET A 46 -1.02 10.96 -3.78
C MET A 46 -0.87 9.79 -4.75
N THR A 47 0.00 10.00 -5.73
CA THR A 47 0.45 8.97 -6.66
C THR A 47 1.31 7.92 -5.96
N VAL A 48 1.52 6.77 -6.60
CA VAL A 48 2.41 5.72 -6.07
C VAL A 48 3.83 6.25 -5.78
N ASP A 49 4.36 7.09 -6.68
CA ASP A 49 5.71 7.64 -6.53
C ASP A 49 5.79 8.64 -5.38
N GLU A 50 4.74 9.46 -5.17
CA GLU A 50 4.67 10.39 -4.04
C GLU A 50 4.53 9.65 -2.71
N LEU A 51 3.71 8.60 -2.65
CA LEU A 51 3.56 7.76 -1.46
C LEU A 51 4.86 7.06 -1.10
N TRP A 52 5.59 6.57 -2.11
CA TRP A 52 6.89 5.97 -1.88
C TRP A 52 7.93 7.00 -1.43
N ALA A 53 7.98 8.18 -2.06
CA ALA A 53 8.90 9.24 -1.67
C ALA A 53 8.65 9.73 -0.24
N ASP A 54 7.39 9.84 0.20
CA ASP A 54 7.04 10.16 1.60
C ASP A 54 7.51 9.07 2.56
N ALA A 55 7.29 7.79 2.22
CA ALA A 55 7.75 6.68 3.02
C ALA A 55 9.30 6.63 3.13
N GLU A 56 10.02 6.91 2.04
CA GLU A 56 11.47 7.03 2.05
C GLU A 56 11.94 8.18 2.93
N ALA A 57 11.31 9.35 2.80
CA ALA A 57 11.66 10.52 3.62
C ALA A 57 11.49 10.22 5.11
N LYS A 58 10.38 9.60 5.50
CA LYS A 58 10.10 9.20 6.90
C LYS A 58 11.08 8.14 7.39
N ALA A 59 11.39 7.13 6.57
CA ALA A 59 12.38 6.11 6.93
C ALA A 59 13.77 6.72 7.13
N LEU A 60 14.20 7.64 6.26
CA LEU A 60 15.46 8.35 6.38
C LEU A 60 15.52 9.23 7.63
N GLU A 61 14.44 9.94 7.96
CA GLU A 61 14.34 10.76 9.17
C GLU A 61 14.46 9.91 10.44
N ASN A 62 13.83 8.73 10.45
CA ASN A 62 13.86 7.79 11.58
C ASN A 62 15.13 6.93 11.63
N GLY A 63 15.96 6.93 10.59
CA GLY A 63 17.12 6.06 10.47
C GLY A 63 16.76 4.59 10.18
N ASP A 64 15.55 4.34 9.66
CA ASP A 64 15.09 3.02 9.26
C ASP A 64 15.77 2.59 7.94
N PRO A 65 16.13 1.31 7.78
CA PRO A 65 16.75 0.84 6.55
C PRO A 65 15.74 0.81 5.39
N ILE A 66 16.23 1.12 4.19
CA ILE A 66 15.47 1.04 2.94
C ILE A 66 16.20 0.08 2.00
N PHE A 67 15.44 -0.85 1.42
CA PHE A 67 15.95 -1.89 0.54
C PHE A 67 15.37 -1.71 -0.86
N TYR A 68 16.22 -1.84 -1.88
CA TYR A 68 15.87 -1.54 -3.27
C TYR A 68 16.06 -2.73 -4.20
N ARG A 69 15.17 -2.81 -5.20
CA ARG A 69 15.19 -3.74 -6.34
C ARG A 69 15.29 -5.19 -5.92
N ILE A 70 14.60 -5.53 -4.86
CA ILE A 70 14.50 -6.89 -4.34
C ILE A 70 13.60 -7.69 -5.28
N LYS A 71 14.06 -8.87 -5.68
CA LYS A 71 13.23 -9.81 -6.45
C LYS A 71 12.49 -10.72 -5.48
N PRO A 72 11.22 -11.05 -5.75
CA PRO A 72 10.52 -12.08 -4.99
C PRO A 72 11.32 -13.39 -4.95
N HIS A 73 11.25 -14.10 -3.82
CA HIS A 73 11.99 -15.35 -3.69
C HIS A 73 11.41 -16.41 -4.63
N GLU A 74 12.29 -17.13 -5.33
CA GLU A 74 11.93 -18.31 -6.13
C GLU A 74 11.82 -19.57 -5.25
N ASN A 75 12.44 -19.53 -4.06
CA ASN A 75 12.49 -20.64 -3.11
C ASN A 75 11.37 -20.53 -2.07
N PRO A 76 10.91 -21.66 -1.51
CA PRO A 76 9.88 -21.65 -0.47
C PRO A 76 10.33 -20.87 0.76
N ILE A 77 9.43 -20.02 1.26
CA ILE A 77 9.64 -19.24 2.48
C ILE A 77 9.85 -20.22 3.65
N PRO A 78 10.86 -20.04 4.52
CA PRO A 78 11.18 -20.99 5.59
C PRO A 78 9.97 -21.36 6.44
N LEU A 79 9.81 -22.60 6.89
CA LEU A 79 8.64 -22.98 7.70
C LEU A 79 8.69 -22.32 9.09
N GLY A 80 7.57 -21.77 9.59
CA GLY A 80 7.47 -21.10 10.89
C GLY A 80 6.16 -20.32 11.09
N VAL A 81 5.95 -19.76 12.28
CA VAL A 81 4.79 -18.89 12.58
C VAL A 81 5.03 -17.52 11.97
N LYS A 82 4.59 -17.33 10.73
CA LYS A 82 4.68 -16.04 10.02
C LYS A 82 3.31 -15.43 9.84
N ARG A 83 3.26 -14.10 9.74
CA ARG A 83 2.09 -13.37 9.25
C ARG A 83 2.18 -13.26 7.74
N THR A 84 1.04 -13.41 7.07
CA THR A 84 0.89 -13.09 5.65
C THR A 84 -0.10 -11.93 5.54
N GLY A 85 0.41 -10.76 5.18
CA GLY A 85 -0.40 -9.61 4.83
C GLY A 85 -0.78 -9.67 3.36
N THR A 86 -2.06 -9.43 3.05
CA THR A 86 -2.55 -9.35 1.67
C THR A 86 -3.41 -8.10 1.51
N VAL A 87 -3.23 -7.40 0.41
CA VAL A 87 -4.05 -6.23 0.05
C VAL A 87 -4.23 -6.21 -1.47
N SER A 88 -5.43 -5.86 -1.93
CA SER A 88 -5.78 -5.99 -3.35
C SER A 88 -6.45 -4.72 -3.88
N GLY A 89 -6.18 -4.41 -5.14
CA GLY A 89 -6.76 -3.26 -5.86
C GLY A 89 -7.14 -3.64 -7.28
N GLY A 90 -8.20 -3.02 -7.80
CA GLY A 90 -8.65 -3.21 -9.18
C GLY A 90 -7.86 -2.34 -10.17
N THR A 91 -7.60 -2.87 -11.35
CA THR A 91 -7.04 -2.14 -12.50
C THR A 91 -7.48 -2.80 -13.81
N THR A 92 -6.90 -2.39 -14.94
CA THR A 92 -7.06 -3.05 -16.23
C THR A 92 -5.70 -3.37 -16.83
N VAL A 93 -5.53 -4.59 -17.36
CA VAL A 93 -4.34 -4.96 -18.15
C VAL A 93 -4.74 -4.98 -19.62
N GLY A 94 -4.36 -3.93 -20.35
CA GLY A 94 -4.97 -3.61 -21.64
C GLY A 94 -6.42 -3.15 -21.44
N THR A 95 -7.39 -3.92 -21.91
CA THR A 95 -8.83 -3.62 -21.75
C THR A 95 -9.56 -4.61 -20.84
N ILE A 96 -8.86 -5.59 -20.26
CA ILE A 96 -9.46 -6.59 -19.38
C ILE A 96 -9.34 -6.12 -17.93
N PRO A 97 -10.46 -6.04 -17.18
CA PRO A 97 -10.43 -5.82 -15.75
C PRO A 97 -9.64 -6.90 -15.03
N ASP A 98 -8.80 -6.49 -14.08
CA ASP A 98 -8.03 -7.38 -13.25
C ASP A 98 -7.97 -6.88 -11.81
N GLN A 99 -7.70 -7.79 -10.89
CA GLN A 99 -7.45 -7.50 -9.49
C GLN A 99 -6.02 -7.91 -9.15
N ILE A 100 -5.19 -6.92 -8.88
CA ILE A 100 -3.82 -7.11 -8.44
C ILE A 100 -3.82 -7.24 -6.92
N THR A 101 -3.17 -8.28 -6.43
CA THR A 101 -2.96 -8.52 -4.99
C THR A 101 -1.48 -8.40 -4.68
N ALA A 102 -1.15 -7.55 -3.72
CA ALA A 102 0.17 -7.47 -3.10
C ALA A 102 0.20 -8.32 -1.84
N VAL A 103 1.28 -9.06 -1.66
CA VAL A 103 1.48 -9.98 -0.55
C VAL A 103 2.82 -9.67 0.12
N ALA A 104 2.81 -9.72 1.44
CA ALA A 104 4.01 -9.63 2.27
C ALA A 104 4.00 -10.71 3.34
N VAL A 105 5.16 -11.29 3.61
CA VAL A 105 5.37 -12.29 4.65
C VAL A 105 6.41 -11.79 5.62
N TYR A 106 6.02 -11.70 6.89
CA TYR A 106 6.82 -11.05 7.93
C TYR A 106 6.48 -11.62 9.31
N ASP A 107 7.35 -11.35 10.29
CA ASP A 107 7.11 -11.66 11.69
C ASP A 107 6.69 -10.42 12.47
N VAL A 108 5.81 -10.66 13.44
CA VAL A 108 5.35 -9.67 14.41
C VAL A 108 5.78 -10.13 15.80
N ASN A 109 6.43 -9.24 16.56
CA ASN A 109 6.86 -9.54 17.93
C ASN A 109 5.72 -9.33 18.93
N ASP A 110 5.97 -9.66 20.20
CA ASP A 110 4.98 -9.55 21.29
C ASP A 110 4.51 -8.10 21.55
N SER A 111 5.25 -7.10 21.06
CA SER A 111 4.87 -5.68 21.12
C SER A 111 4.01 -5.22 19.94
N ASN A 112 3.50 -6.17 19.14
CA ASN A 112 2.74 -5.90 17.92
C ASN A 112 3.52 -4.98 16.95
N ARG A 113 4.79 -5.33 16.71
CA ARG A 113 5.67 -4.69 15.73
C ARG A 113 6.20 -5.70 14.73
N ILE A 114 6.16 -5.34 13.47
CA ILE A 114 6.88 -6.00 12.40
C ILE A 114 8.37 -5.81 12.68
N TRP A 115 9.10 -6.90 12.85
CA TRP A 115 10.53 -6.85 13.19
C TRP A 115 11.40 -7.62 12.19
N HIS A 116 10.79 -8.46 11.36
CA HIS A 116 11.50 -9.17 10.30
C HIS A 116 10.61 -9.35 9.07
N PHE A 117 11.16 -9.06 7.90
CA PHE A 117 10.50 -9.26 6.62
C PHE A 117 11.20 -10.38 5.86
N TYR A 118 10.42 -11.34 5.33
CA TYR A 118 10.94 -12.50 4.60
C TYR A 118 10.83 -12.31 3.10
N ASP A 119 9.63 -11.98 2.62
CA ASP A 119 9.39 -11.86 1.18
C ASP A 119 8.10 -11.10 0.88
N GLY A 120 8.00 -10.62 -0.35
CA GLY A 120 6.77 -10.08 -0.88
C GLY A 120 6.70 -10.25 -2.39
N TRP A 121 5.47 -10.32 -2.89
CA TRP A 121 5.21 -10.49 -4.31
C TRP A 121 3.86 -9.90 -4.67
N VAL A 122 3.60 -9.82 -5.97
CA VAL A 122 2.29 -9.45 -6.50
C VAL A 122 1.78 -10.54 -7.42
N HIS A 123 0.46 -10.64 -7.57
CA HIS A 123 -0.15 -11.46 -8.60
C HIS A 123 -1.46 -10.83 -9.11
N GLY A 124 -1.79 -11.09 -10.38
CA GLY A 124 -3.09 -10.78 -10.96
C GLY A 124 -4.07 -11.93 -10.75
N THR A 125 -5.36 -11.67 -10.96
CA THR A 125 -6.40 -12.70 -10.98
C THR A 125 -6.61 -13.25 -12.39
N GLN A 126 -6.56 -12.35 -13.39
CA GLN A 126 -6.75 -12.66 -14.81
C GLN A 126 -5.45 -12.54 -15.62
N SER A 127 -4.41 -11.92 -15.05
CA SER A 127 -3.11 -11.75 -15.68
C SER A 127 -2.01 -12.48 -14.92
N THR A 128 -0.93 -12.77 -15.64
CA THR A 128 0.27 -13.40 -15.09
C THR A 128 1.36 -12.36 -14.94
N VAL A 129 2.03 -12.35 -13.78
CA VAL A 129 3.23 -11.52 -13.56
C VAL A 129 4.40 -12.16 -14.31
N THR A 130 4.96 -11.42 -15.26
CA THR A 130 6.09 -11.85 -16.08
C THR A 130 7.44 -11.37 -15.57
N ASN A 131 7.44 -10.25 -14.85
CA ASN A 131 8.61 -9.69 -14.20
C ASN A 131 8.14 -8.87 -13.01
N SER A 132 8.84 -8.94 -11.89
CA SER A 132 8.58 -8.04 -10.76
C SER A 132 9.81 -7.85 -9.89
N TYR A 133 9.90 -6.67 -9.30
CA TYR A 133 10.79 -6.36 -8.19
C TYR A 133 10.07 -5.38 -7.26
N TYR A 134 10.60 -5.21 -6.05
CA TYR A 134 10.06 -4.26 -5.09
C TYR A 134 11.16 -3.57 -4.30
N ASP A 135 10.82 -2.38 -3.84
CA ASP A 135 11.54 -1.65 -2.81
C ASP A 135 10.72 -1.74 -1.51
N TYR A 136 11.36 -1.78 -0.36
CA TYR A 136 10.63 -1.82 0.91
C TYR A 136 11.38 -1.16 2.08
N THR A 137 10.62 -0.77 3.09
CA THR A 137 11.12 -0.37 4.40
C THR A 137 10.15 -0.82 5.50
N ILE A 138 10.69 -1.16 6.68
CA ILE A 138 9.90 -1.36 7.89
C ILE A 138 9.96 -0.03 8.65
N ALA A 139 8.90 0.76 8.54
CA ALA A 139 8.81 2.11 9.06
C ALA A 139 8.13 2.17 10.44
N ASP A 140 8.17 3.37 11.04
CA ASP A 140 7.47 3.74 12.27
C ASP A 140 7.82 2.82 13.45
N GLY A 141 9.10 2.42 13.53
CA GLY A 141 9.59 1.47 14.53
C GLY A 141 8.91 0.10 14.47
N GLY A 142 8.55 -0.35 13.27
CA GLY A 142 7.90 -1.64 13.03
C GLY A 142 6.38 -1.61 13.04
N ARG A 143 5.74 -0.44 12.96
CA ARG A 143 4.27 -0.36 12.85
C ARG A 143 3.76 -0.51 11.43
N SER A 144 4.62 -0.27 10.44
CA SER A 144 4.24 -0.36 9.04
C SER A 144 5.36 -1.02 8.24
N LEU A 145 5.00 -1.95 7.38
CA LEU A 145 5.83 -2.40 6.28
C LEU A 145 5.28 -1.73 5.02
N VAL A 146 6.11 -0.93 4.38
CA VAL A 146 5.76 -0.22 3.14
C VAL A 146 6.55 -0.81 1.99
N MET A 147 5.87 -1.05 0.88
CA MET A 147 6.44 -1.69 -0.30
C MET A 147 6.04 -0.95 -1.57
N ASN A 148 7.00 -0.72 -2.47
CA ASN A 148 6.77 -0.19 -3.80
C ASN A 148 7.19 -1.24 -4.84
N TYR A 149 6.21 -1.92 -5.43
CA TYR A 149 6.44 -2.92 -6.44
C TYR A 149 6.46 -2.30 -7.83
N THR A 150 7.29 -2.86 -8.69
CA THR A 150 7.21 -2.67 -10.13
C THR A 150 6.99 -4.02 -10.77
N ALA A 151 5.86 -4.18 -11.46
CA ALA A 151 5.49 -5.46 -12.04
C ALA A 151 4.96 -5.32 -13.46
N THR A 152 5.39 -6.23 -14.35
CA THR A 152 4.83 -6.37 -15.69
C THR A 152 3.84 -7.52 -15.71
N LEU A 153 2.57 -7.20 -15.93
CA LEU A 153 1.48 -8.18 -16.00
C LEU A 153 1.09 -8.40 -17.46
N ARG A 154 0.80 -9.67 -17.80
CA ARG A 154 0.38 -10.08 -19.14
C ARG A 154 -1.00 -10.72 -19.08
N ASN A 155 -1.94 -10.21 -19.89
CA ASN A 155 -3.28 -10.77 -19.99
C ASN A 155 -3.36 -11.98 -20.93
N ILE A 156 -4.52 -12.63 -20.97
CA ILE A 156 -4.79 -13.82 -21.78
C ILE A 156 -4.63 -13.61 -23.30
N PHE A 157 -4.70 -12.37 -23.78
CA PHE A 157 -4.48 -12.02 -25.19
C PHE A 157 -3.03 -11.65 -25.50
N GLY A 158 -2.14 -11.75 -24.51
CA GLY A 158 -0.71 -11.47 -24.66
C GLY A 158 -0.31 -10.01 -24.48
N PHE A 159 -1.26 -9.09 -24.23
CA PHE A 159 -0.92 -7.70 -23.93
C PHE A 159 -0.21 -7.63 -22.59
N SER A 160 0.96 -6.97 -22.58
CA SER A 160 1.78 -6.79 -21.39
C SER A 160 1.81 -5.33 -21.01
N GLN A 161 1.64 -5.02 -19.73
CA GLN A 161 1.64 -3.66 -19.20
C GLN A 161 2.39 -3.63 -17.86
N THR A 162 3.15 -2.57 -17.64
CA THR A 162 3.92 -2.39 -16.40
C THR A 162 3.18 -1.46 -15.46
N PHE A 163 3.22 -1.80 -14.17
CA PHE A 163 2.55 -1.10 -13.10
C PHE A 163 3.55 -0.77 -12.00
N ARG A 164 3.36 0.39 -11.38
CA ARG A 164 3.88 0.73 -10.06
C ARG A 164 2.78 0.48 -9.03
N ILE A 165 3.11 -0.20 -7.95
CA ILE A 165 2.15 -0.59 -6.93
C ILE A 165 2.72 -0.22 -5.57
N TYR A 166 2.12 0.75 -4.91
CA TYR A 166 2.38 1.01 -3.50
C TYR A 166 1.48 0.11 -2.67
N ALA A 167 2.03 -0.61 -1.70
CA ALA A 167 1.26 -1.36 -0.74
C ALA A 167 1.83 -1.17 0.66
N SER A 168 0.96 -1.29 1.66
CA SER A 168 1.37 -1.26 3.04
C SER A 168 0.68 -2.31 3.89
N PHE A 169 1.40 -2.71 4.93
CA PHE A 169 1.01 -3.78 5.82
C PHE A 169 1.28 -3.35 7.25
N GLY A 170 0.28 -3.51 8.10
CA GLY A 170 0.43 -3.38 9.54
C GLY A 170 0.68 -4.74 10.20
N PRO A 171 0.95 -4.78 11.51
CA PRO A 171 1.05 -6.02 12.28
C PRO A 171 -0.17 -6.95 12.14
N SER A 172 -1.33 -6.38 11.84
CA SER A 172 -2.60 -7.10 11.66
C SER A 172 -2.84 -7.63 10.24
N GLY A 173 -2.04 -7.25 9.24
CA GLY A 173 -2.20 -7.67 7.84
C GLY A 173 -2.09 -6.51 6.84
N GLY A 174 -2.66 -6.68 5.65
CA GLY A 174 -2.71 -5.63 4.64
C GLY A 174 -3.55 -4.44 5.07
N SER A 175 -3.07 -3.24 4.75
CA SER A 175 -3.70 -1.97 5.14
C SER A 175 -4.15 -1.19 3.90
N PHE A 176 -3.24 -0.88 2.98
CA PHE A 176 -3.54 -0.01 1.83
C PHE A 176 -2.83 -0.46 0.56
N ILE A 177 -3.42 -0.14 -0.60
CA ILE A 177 -2.81 -0.34 -1.92
C ILE A 177 -3.17 0.79 -2.89
N ARG A 178 -2.18 1.23 -3.66
CA ARG A 178 -2.34 2.13 -4.81
C ARG A 178 -1.63 1.54 -6.02
N ILE A 179 -2.27 1.63 -7.18
CA ILE A 179 -1.80 1.05 -8.43
C ILE A 179 -1.80 2.14 -9.48
N ASN A 180 -0.64 2.39 -10.07
CA ASN A 180 -0.45 3.31 -11.19
C ASN A 180 0.14 2.56 -12.38
N TYR A 181 -0.15 3.03 -13.57
CA TYR A 181 0.58 2.63 -14.77
C TYR A 181 2.01 3.19 -14.70
N ALA A 182 2.99 2.37 -15.05
CA ALA A 182 4.41 2.75 -15.10
C ALA A 182 4.80 3.34 -16.45
#